data_AF-A0A535K278-F1
#
_entry.id   AF-A0A535K278-F1
#
_cell.length_a   1.000
_cell.length_b   1.000
_cell.length_c   1.000
_cell.angle_alpha   90.00
_cell.angle_beta   90.00
_cell.angle_gamma   90.00
#
_symmetry.space_group_name_H-M   'P 1'
#
loop_
_entity.id
_entity.type
_entity.pdbx_description
1 polymer ?
#
loop_
_entity_poly.entity_id
_entity_poly.type
_entity_poly.pdbx_seq_one_letter_code
_entity_poly.pdbx_strand_id
1 'polypeptide(L)'
;MLREGVPIGVILLRKLEPTGFTPSQVQLVEAFADQAVIAIENVRLFNETKEALEQQTATANVLKSISRSAFDLQSVFDVVVENANKLCRGDWAYLFRREGDAFRLVSSAAGIPDLVEYERAHPTPVSKSTLVGRVVLARGPVRIP
;
A
#
# COMPACT_ATOMS: atom_id res chain seq x y z
N MET A 1 21.28 34.38 17.04
CA MET A 1 21.28 32.95 16.68
C MET A 1 21.04 32.84 15.19
N LEU A 2 22.05 32.41 14.44
CA LEU A 2 22.02 32.39 12.97
C LEU A 2 22.21 30.96 12.46
N ARG A 3 21.56 30.64 11.36
CA ARG A 3 21.78 29.44 10.57
C ARG A 3 21.94 29.84 9.11
N GLU A 4 23.08 29.52 8.50
CA GLU A 4 23.35 29.86 7.09
C GLU A 4 23.10 31.36 6.78
N GLY A 5 23.38 32.23 7.76
CA GLY A 5 23.13 33.67 7.66
C GLY A 5 21.69 34.13 7.96
N VAL A 6 20.76 33.21 8.21
CA VAL A 6 19.36 33.51 8.55
C VAL A 6 19.15 33.50 10.06
N PRO A 7 18.53 34.54 10.66
CA PRO A 7 18.22 34.56 12.09
C PRO A 7 17.06 33.62 12.42
N ILE A 8 17.32 32.67 13.32
CA ILE A 8 16.33 31.67 13.78
C ILE A 8 15.91 31.89 15.25
N GLY A 9 16.52 32.86 15.93
CA GLY A 9 16.22 33.17 17.32
C GLY A 9 17.06 34.30 17.90
N VAL A 10 16.67 34.75 19.09
CA VAL A 10 17.33 35.81 19.84
C VAL A 10 17.46 35.38 21.31
N ILE A 11 18.66 35.53 21.86
CA ILE A 11 18.90 35.49 23.31
C ILE A 11 19.03 36.93 23.78
N LEU A 12 18.20 37.34 24.73
CA LEU A 12 18.22 38.68 25.29
C LEU A 12 18.74 38.62 26.73
N LEU A 13 19.76 39.44 27.01
CA LEU A 13 20.28 39.64 28.35
C LEU A 13 20.20 41.11 28.71
N ARG A 14 19.83 41.37 29.96
CA ARG A 14 19.70 42.72 30.49
C ARG A 14 20.40 42.81 31.83
N LYS A 15 21.10 43.93 32.05
CA LYS A 15 21.71 44.29 33.32
C LYS A 15 21.06 45.57 33.83
N LEU A 16 20.88 45.68 35.15
CA LEU A 16 20.28 46.86 35.79
C LEU A 16 21.34 47.92 36.14
N GLU A 17 22.59 47.53 36.40
CA GLU A 17 23.69 48.48 36.59
C GLU A 17 24.13 49.10 35.25
N PRO A 18 24.59 50.37 35.22
CA PRO A 18 25.03 51.08 34.01
C PRO A 18 26.40 50.63 33.48
N THR A 19 26.76 49.37 33.72
CA THR A 19 28.02 48.76 33.29
C THR A 19 27.76 47.84 32.10
N GLY A 20 28.61 47.90 31.08
CA GLY A 20 28.52 47.00 29.92
C GLY A 20 28.83 45.54 30.29
N PHE A 21 28.53 44.63 29.36
CA PHE A 21 28.98 43.24 29.46
C PHE A 21 30.47 43.13 29.13
N THR A 22 31.18 42.28 29.86
CA THR A 22 32.59 42.00 29.55
C THR A 22 32.72 41.13 28.30
N PRO A 23 33.87 41.13 27.61
CA PRO A 23 34.09 40.26 26.46
C PRO A 23 33.84 38.78 26.76
N SER A 24 34.24 38.30 27.94
CA SER A 24 34.01 36.90 28.36
C SER A 24 32.53 36.59 28.57
N GLN A 25 31.74 37.55 29.04
CA GLN A 25 30.28 37.39 29.18
C GLN A 25 29.62 37.31 27.80
N VAL A 26 30.06 38.13 26.84
CA VAL A 26 29.56 38.06 25.45
C VAL A 26 29.91 36.72 24.82
N GLN A 27 31.18 36.28 24.91
CA GLN A 27 31.63 34.99 24.37
C GLN A 27 30.87 33.80 24.93
N LEU A 28 30.56 33.81 26.24
CA LEU A 28 29.77 32.75 26.84
C LEU A 28 28.38 32.65 26.18
N VAL A 29 27.75 33.79 25.95
CA VAL A 29 26.39 33.88 25.39
C VAL A 29 26.38 33.53 23.91
N GLU A 30 27.43 33.90 23.17
CA GLU A 30 27.65 33.44 21.80
C GLU A 30 27.75 31.92 21.74
N ALA A 31 28.55 31.29 22.61
CA ALA A 31 28.66 29.84 22.67
C ALA A 31 27.32 29.14 23.01
N PHE A 32 26.53 29.72 23.92
CA PHE A 32 25.17 29.22 24.20
C PHE A 32 24.24 29.42 23.00
N ALA A 33 24.32 30.55 22.30
CA ALA A 33 23.53 30.81 21.12
C ALA A 33 23.83 29.80 20.01
N ASP A 34 25.10 29.43 19.81
CA ASP A 34 25.53 28.44 18.84
C ASP A 34 24.97 27.04 19.16
N GLN A 35 25.04 26.63 20.42
CA GLN A 35 24.45 25.36 20.87
C GLN A 35 22.92 25.35 20.75
N ALA A 36 22.27 26.47 21.09
CA ALA A 36 20.82 26.61 20.97
C ALA A 36 20.36 26.53 19.52
N VAL A 37 21.12 27.07 18.56
CA VAL A 37 20.85 26.92 17.12
C VAL A 37 20.81 25.44 16.73
N ILE A 38 21.82 24.66 17.13
CA ILE A 38 21.91 23.22 16.82
C ILE A 38 20.72 22.47 17.42
N ALA A 39 20.37 22.74 18.68
CA ALA A 39 19.27 22.06 19.35
C ALA A 39 17.90 22.36 18.70
N ILE A 40 17.64 23.62 18.35
CA ILE A 40 16.41 24.03 17.67
C ILE A 40 16.28 23.33 16.32
N GLU A 41 17.39 23.23 15.58
CA GLU A 41 17.39 22.53 14.29
C GLU A 41 17.15 21.04 14.41
N ASN A 42 17.74 20.39 15.40
CA ASN A 42 17.50 18.97 15.64
C ASN A 42 16.02 18.70 15.91
N VAL A 43 15.36 19.55 16.72
CA VAL A 43 13.93 19.42 16.98
C VAL A 43 13.10 19.69 15.72
N ARG A 44 13.47 20.70 14.92
CA ARG A 44 12.79 21.02 13.66
C ARG A 44 12.86 19.86 12.68
N LEU A 45 14.06 19.33 12.41
CA LEU A 45 14.29 18.20 11.51
C LEU A 45 13.58 16.92 12.00
N PHE A 46 13.59 16.68 13.31
CA PHE A 46 12.88 15.55 13.90
C PHE A 46 11.37 15.66 13.68
N ASN A 47 10.78 16.84 13.91
CA ASN A 47 9.35 17.07 13.68
C ASN A 47 8.97 16.93 12.20
N GLU A 48 9.77 17.47 11.28
CA GLU A 48 9.56 17.30 9.83
C GLU A 48 9.59 15.82 9.42
N THR A 49 10.54 15.05 9.98
CA THR A 49 10.64 13.61 9.73
C THR A 49 9.42 12.86 10.26
N LYS A 50 8.94 13.22 11.46
CA LYS A 50 7.77 12.62 12.08
C LYS A 50 6.51 12.91 11.26
N GLU A 51 6.30 14.15 10.82
CA GLU A 51 5.17 14.54 9.98
C GLU A 51 5.17 13.80 8.64
N ALA A 52 6.34 13.69 7.99
CA ALA A 52 6.49 12.92 6.76
C ALA A 52 6.13 11.43 6.96
N LEU A 53 6.55 10.82 8.08
CA LEU A 53 6.21 9.44 8.43
C LEU A 53 4.70 9.27 8.66
N GLU A 54 4.06 10.21 9.37
CA GLU A 54 2.61 10.21 9.59
C GLU A 54 1.85 10.31 8.26
N GLN A 55 2.27 11.19 7.35
CA GLN A 55 1.68 11.34 6.02
C GLN A 55 1.86 10.08 5.15
N GLN A 56 3.06 9.48 5.16
CA GLN A 56 3.31 8.21 4.46
C GLN A 56 2.44 7.09 5.02
N THR A 57 2.30 7.01 6.34
CA THR A 57 1.45 6.01 7.01
C THR A 57 -0.02 6.22 6.66
N ALA A 58 -0.51 7.45 6.66
CA ALA A 58 -1.87 7.78 6.24
C ALA A 58 -2.11 7.39 4.78
N THR A 59 -1.17 7.72 3.89
CA THR A 59 -1.22 7.36 2.46
C THR A 59 -1.22 5.84 2.28
N ALA A 60 -0.35 5.12 2.99
CA ALA A 60 -0.30 3.66 2.97
C ALA A 60 -1.62 3.03 3.48
N ASN A 61 -2.23 3.61 4.51
CA ASN A 61 -3.53 3.16 5.02
C ASN A 61 -4.66 3.40 4.01
N VAL A 62 -4.67 4.54 3.31
CA VAL A 62 -5.63 4.80 2.22
C VAL A 62 -5.43 3.78 1.10
N LEU A 63 -4.20 3.57 0.63
CA LEU A 63 -3.88 2.56 -0.39
C LEU A 63 -4.30 1.16 0.05
N LYS A 64 -4.06 0.80 1.32
CA LYS A 64 -4.48 -0.46 1.92
C LYS A 64 -6.00 -0.59 1.98
N SER A 65 -6.72 0.48 2.27
CA SER A 65 -8.19 0.50 2.26
C SER A 65 -8.76 0.37 0.86
N ILE A 66 -8.19 1.08 -0.13
CA ILE A 66 -8.57 0.92 -1.54
C ILE A 66 -8.32 -0.52 -2.00
N SER A 67 -7.15 -1.06 -1.67
CA SER A 67 -6.81 -2.45 -1.94
C SER A 67 -7.84 -3.39 -1.31
N ARG A 68 -8.17 -3.22 -0.02
CA ARG A 68 -9.21 -4.01 0.67
C ARG A 68 -10.61 -3.86 0.07
N SER A 69 -11.01 -2.66 -0.35
CA SER A 69 -12.30 -2.41 -1.02
C SER A 69 -12.37 -2.97 -2.44
N ALA A 70 -11.23 -3.13 -3.12
CA ALA A 70 -11.10 -3.92 -4.35
C ALA A 70 -11.04 -5.45 -4.10
N PHE A 71 -11.04 -5.88 -2.81
CA PHE A 71 -10.76 -7.24 -2.36
C PHE A 71 -11.95 -7.97 -1.74
N ASP A 72 -13.15 -7.77 -2.27
CA ASP A 72 -14.04 -8.92 -2.37
C ASP A 72 -14.14 -9.42 -3.80
N LEU A 73 -12.97 -9.48 -4.45
CA LEU A 73 -12.84 -10.07 -5.77
C LEU A 73 -13.37 -11.51 -5.80
N GLN A 74 -13.30 -12.21 -4.67
CA GLN A 74 -13.94 -13.52 -4.51
C GLN A 74 -15.46 -13.43 -4.60
N SER A 75 -16.15 -12.52 -3.89
CA SER A 75 -17.60 -12.38 -4.06
C SER A 75 -17.98 -11.90 -5.45
N VAL A 76 -17.17 -11.06 -6.09
CA VAL A 76 -17.39 -10.70 -7.50
C VAL A 76 -17.32 -11.94 -8.38
N PHE A 77 -16.32 -12.81 -8.20
CA PHE A 77 -16.23 -14.07 -8.93
C PHE A 77 -17.41 -15.00 -8.66
N ASP A 78 -17.83 -15.11 -7.41
CA ASP A 78 -18.98 -15.93 -6.99
C ASP A 78 -20.27 -15.42 -7.64
N VAL A 79 -20.52 -14.11 -7.61
CA VAL A 79 -21.68 -13.48 -8.27
C VAL A 79 -21.64 -13.69 -9.78
N VAL A 80 -20.48 -13.54 -10.43
CA VAL A 80 -20.34 -13.71 -11.88
C VAL A 80 -20.62 -15.16 -12.30
N VAL A 81 -20.00 -16.14 -11.64
CA VAL A 81 -20.18 -17.56 -12.01
C VAL A 81 -21.61 -18.02 -11.73
N GLU A 82 -22.23 -17.54 -10.65
CA GLU A 82 -23.62 -17.86 -10.32
C GLU A 82 -24.61 -17.28 -11.32
N ASN A 83 -24.43 -16.01 -11.72
CA ASN A 83 -25.27 -15.40 -12.74
C ASN A 83 -25.07 -16.03 -14.12
N ALA A 84 -23.82 -16.34 -14.50
CA ALA A 84 -23.53 -17.04 -15.74
C ALA A 84 -24.21 -18.41 -15.79
N ASN A 85 -24.17 -19.18 -14.69
CA ASN A 85 -24.86 -20.47 -14.61
C ASN A 85 -26.37 -20.33 -14.76
N LYS A 86 -26.99 -19.36 -14.06
CA LYS A 86 -28.43 -19.08 -14.13
C LYS A 86 -28.87 -18.65 -15.53
N LEU A 87 -28.14 -17.74 -16.18
CA LEU A 87 -28.45 -17.23 -17.52
C LEU A 87 -28.34 -18.33 -18.59
N CYS A 88 -27.30 -19.15 -18.50
CA CYS A 88 -27.08 -20.27 -19.41
C CYS A 88 -27.95 -21.49 -19.11
N ARG A 89 -28.68 -21.48 -17.98
CA ARG A 89 -29.42 -22.65 -17.45
C ARG A 89 -28.52 -23.89 -17.35
N GLY A 90 -27.29 -23.68 -16.88
CA GLY A 90 -26.31 -24.75 -16.71
C GLY A 90 -26.55 -25.54 -15.44
N ASP A 91 -26.20 -26.84 -15.47
CA ASP A 91 -26.18 -27.66 -14.26
C ASP A 91 -25.06 -27.20 -13.33
N TRP A 92 -23.87 -26.93 -13.89
CA TRP A 92 -22.68 -26.43 -13.18
C TRP A 92 -21.95 -25.35 -13.99
N ALA A 93 -21.25 -24.45 -13.29
CA ALA A 93 -20.32 -23.52 -13.91
C ALA A 93 -19.05 -23.36 -13.09
N TYR A 94 -17.93 -23.15 -13.79
CA TYR A 94 -16.60 -22.98 -13.21
C TYR A 94 -15.94 -21.74 -13.78
N LEU A 95 -15.33 -20.94 -12.90
CA LEU A 95 -14.54 -19.78 -13.28
C LEU A 95 -13.07 -20.05 -13.01
N PHE A 96 -12.27 -20.02 -14.06
CA PHE A 96 -10.83 -20.25 -13.99
C PHE A 96 -10.06 -18.95 -14.22
N ARG A 97 -9.02 -18.72 -13.42
CA ARG A 97 -8.04 -17.65 -13.62
C ARG A 97 -6.75 -18.23 -14.16
N ARG A 98 -6.19 -17.62 -15.20
CA ARG A 98 -4.87 -17.97 -15.70
C ARG A 98 -3.79 -17.44 -14.75
N GLU A 99 -2.88 -18.31 -14.35
CA GLU A 99 -1.69 -18.00 -13.56
C GLU A 99 -0.47 -18.61 -14.26
N GLY A 100 0.28 -17.79 -15.00
CA GLY A 100 1.37 -18.26 -15.86
C GLY A 100 0.87 -19.24 -16.93
N ASP A 101 1.38 -20.47 -16.88
CA ASP A 101 1.07 -21.55 -17.81
C ASP A 101 0.05 -22.57 -17.28
N ALA A 102 -0.67 -22.20 -16.22
CA ALA A 102 -1.77 -22.99 -15.67
C ALA A 102 -3.03 -22.15 -15.43
N PHE A 103 -4.14 -22.85 -15.23
CA PHE A 103 -5.43 -22.31 -14.82
C PHE A 103 -5.78 -22.81 -13.42
N ARG A 104 -6.19 -21.90 -12.55
CA ARG A 104 -6.70 -22.23 -11.21
C ARG A 104 -8.19 -21.96 -11.16
N LEU A 105 -8.95 -22.89 -10.59
CA LEU A 105 -10.36 -22.68 -10.28
C LEU A 105 -10.49 -21.64 -9.16
N VAL A 106 -11.12 -20.49 -9.45
CA VAL A 106 -11.31 -19.41 -8.47
C VAL A 106 -12.72 -19.41 -7.90
N SER A 107 -13.74 -19.79 -8.68
CA SER A 107 -15.12 -19.90 -8.20
C SER A 107 -15.91 -20.95 -9.00
N SER A 108 -17.00 -21.44 -8.43
CA SER A 108 -17.87 -22.46 -9.00
C SER A 108 -19.33 -22.22 -8.58
N ALA A 109 -20.27 -22.32 -9.52
CA ALA A 109 -21.70 -22.37 -9.23
C ALA A 109 -22.21 -23.79 -9.43
N ALA A 110 -22.64 -24.43 -8.35
CA ALA A 110 -22.90 -25.86 -8.27
C ALA A 110 -21.67 -26.71 -8.69
N GLY A 111 -21.81 -28.03 -8.74
CA GLY A 111 -20.72 -28.96 -9.06
C GLY A 111 -20.81 -30.23 -8.23
N ILE A 112 -19.98 -31.22 -8.57
CA ILE A 112 -19.70 -32.36 -7.69
C ILE A 112 -18.63 -31.89 -6.69
N PRO A 113 -18.90 -31.84 -5.36
CA PRO A 113 -17.96 -31.29 -4.39
C PRO A 113 -16.53 -31.83 -4.51
N ASP A 114 -16.38 -33.14 -4.63
CA ASP A 114 -15.08 -33.81 -4.78
C ASP A 114 -14.32 -33.36 -6.04
N LEU A 115 -15.04 -33.08 -7.14
CA LEU A 115 -14.43 -32.58 -8.36
C LEU A 115 -13.99 -31.12 -8.20
N VAL A 116 -14.76 -30.30 -7.50
CA VAL A 116 -14.39 -28.91 -7.21
C VAL A 116 -13.13 -28.86 -6.34
N GLU A 117 -13.06 -29.69 -5.30
CA GLU A 117 -11.87 -29.79 -4.46
C GLU A 117 -10.66 -30.28 -5.23
N TYR A 118 -10.84 -31.30 -6.07
CA TYR A 118 -9.78 -31.80 -6.95
C TYR A 118 -9.25 -30.70 -7.88
N GLU A 119 -10.12 -29.97 -8.58
CA GLU A 119 -9.75 -28.88 -9.50
C GLU A 119 -9.09 -27.69 -8.78
N ARG A 120 -9.45 -27.41 -7.52
CA ARG A 120 -8.75 -26.40 -6.71
C ARG A 120 -7.34 -26.83 -6.31
N ALA A 121 -7.18 -28.11 -5.99
CA ALA A 121 -5.89 -28.68 -5.57
C ALA A 121 -4.93 -28.95 -6.75
N HIS A 122 -5.45 -29.11 -7.97
CA HIS A 122 -4.67 -29.49 -9.16
C HIS A 122 -4.82 -28.47 -10.29
N PRO A 123 -3.98 -27.41 -10.34
CA PRO A 123 -4.03 -26.42 -11.41
C PRO A 123 -3.94 -27.06 -12.81
N THR A 124 -4.85 -26.68 -13.70
CA THR A 124 -4.96 -27.24 -15.05
C THR A 124 -3.91 -26.60 -15.98
N PRO A 125 -3.01 -27.34 -16.63
CA PRO A 125 -2.04 -26.76 -17.54
C PRO A 125 -2.70 -26.17 -18.80
N VAL A 126 -2.07 -25.15 -19.38
CA VAL A 126 -2.47 -24.59 -20.68
C VAL A 126 -2.19 -25.61 -21.78
N SER A 127 -3.20 -26.42 -22.10
CA SER A 127 -3.10 -27.51 -23.08
C SER A 127 -4.33 -27.57 -23.98
N LYS A 128 -4.15 -28.01 -25.23
CA LYS A 128 -5.25 -28.34 -26.14
C LYS A 128 -6.12 -29.50 -25.65
N SER A 129 -5.63 -30.29 -24.69
CA SER A 129 -6.35 -31.42 -24.11
C SER A 129 -7.37 -31.01 -23.04
N THR A 130 -7.41 -29.74 -22.62
CA THR A 130 -8.32 -29.27 -21.56
C THR A 130 -9.34 -28.28 -22.12
N LEU A 131 -10.55 -28.24 -21.56
CA LEU A 131 -11.61 -27.31 -21.99
C LEU A 131 -11.12 -25.85 -21.91
N VAL A 132 -10.56 -25.47 -20.76
CA VAL A 132 -10.08 -24.09 -20.51
C VAL A 132 -8.90 -23.72 -21.42
N GLY A 133 -8.00 -24.68 -21.68
CA GLY A 133 -6.90 -24.46 -22.61
C GLY A 133 -7.38 -24.26 -24.05
N ARG A 134 -8.41 -25.00 -24.49
CA ARG A 134 -9.04 -24.80 -25.81
C ARG A 134 -9.67 -23.41 -25.96
N VAL A 135 -10.34 -22.89 -24.92
CA VAL A 135 -10.94 -21.54 -24.94
C VAL A 135 -9.88 -20.46 -25.14
N VAL A 136 -8.77 -20.52 -24.40
CA VAL A 136 -7.70 -19.51 -24.52
C VAL A 136 -6.96 -19.61 -25.85
N LEU A 137 -6.74 -20.82 -26.37
CA LEU A 137 -6.12 -21.01 -27.67
C LEU A 137 -7.02 -20.54 -28.83
N ALA A 138 -8.34 -20.72 -28.71
CA ALA A 138 -9.31 -20.22 -29.68
C ALA A 138 -9.57 -18.70 -29.56
N ARG A 139 -9.18 -18.08 -28.44
CA ARG A 139 -9.47 -16.67 -28.10
C ARG A 139 -10.96 -16.32 -28.21
N GLY A 140 -11.83 -17.24 -27.85
CA GLY A 140 -13.27 -17.09 -27.99
C GLY A 140 -14.05 -18.27 -27.39
N PRO A 141 -15.38 -18.20 -27.39
CA PRO A 141 -16.22 -19.28 -26.87
C PRO A 141 -16.01 -20.57 -27.67
N VAL A 142 -15.85 -21.68 -26.95
CA VAL A 142 -15.72 -23.03 -27.52
C VAL A 142 -16.89 -23.87 -27.03
N ARG A 143 -17.64 -24.47 -27.96
CA ARG A 143 -18.68 -25.46 -27.67
C ARG A 143 -18.11 -26.85 -27.89
N ILE A 144 -18.22 -27.70 -26.87
CA ILE A 144 -17.96 -29.14 -27.01
C ILE A 144 -19.34 -29.81 -27.09
N PRO A 145 -19.64 -30.53 -28.19
CA PRO A 145 -20.91 -31.25 -28.35
C PRO A 145 -21.01 -32.47 -27.46
#